data_AF-A0A836U0J2-F1
#
_entry.id   AF-A0A836U0J2-F1
#
_cell.length_a   1.000
_cell.length_b   1.000
_cell.length_c   1.000
_cell.angle_alpha   90.00
_cell.angle_beta   90.00
_cell.angle_gamma   90.00
#
_symmetry.space_group_name_H-M   'P 1'
#
loop_
_entity.id
_entity.type
_entity.pdbx_description
1 polymer ?
#
loop_
_entity_poly.entity_id
_entity_poly.type
_entity_poly.pdbx_seq_one_letter_code
_entity_poly.pdbx_strand_id
1 'polypeptide(L)'
;MMKYLNKAVAPLLLSLVGVTDGLSDTADFEASISRLDGLLQASHGEPAIWANQFVQDHVALDQLMQATFGSYLEESLETYDDLLSGPRFHRLIAHYRDRLATAFQAKLQADLANLLASPALYGLKLENITTAGSRGQANVHALFPDGHIPLVADLIRSGKTWKIATLKIASRSVSAHYRGLYKKTIVKHYSLPVLEAQMAERDYVVLDDFTATWDGHQPMDWGAWKEKDRVKPMLYRIEQNDARHYMTARDSTYSVIVGKFVQWNPRQYPIMTWCWCANVLPPGGNEFLDDANDSAAGIYVIFSQNFLGIPKQLKYVWSTTLPEGTVGRRDKIFRPWFYVVESGKNKLGQWTFETVDLEKHHKEKLGGRPAERTIGLGLLTDANSTSSYAEAYYADMRVWTRDALEGGRITDHCGGLPRQLPRNARDSKPGSAYGAEE
;
A
#
# COMPACT_ATOMS: atom_id res chain seq x y z
N MET A 1 21.62 38.21 -47.18
CA MET A 1 22.05 36.93 -47.78
C MET A 1 21.03 35.87 -47.36
N MET A 2 19.94 35.86 -48.11
CA MET A 2 18.77 34.96 -48.08
C MET A 2 18.89 34.01 -49.28
N LYS A 3 18.21 32.85 -49.23
CA LYS A 3 18.11 31.73 -50.21
C LYS A 3 19.19 30.66 -49.98
N TYR A 4 18.87 29.38 -49.77
CA TYR A 4 17.96 28.55 -50.57
C TYR A 4 17.07 27.59 -49.75
N LEU A 5 15.79 27.52 -50.13
CA LEU A 5 14.84 26.45 -49.85
C LEU A 5 14.92 25.39 -50.95
N ASN A 6 14.80 24.10 -50.59
CA ASN A 6 13.91 23.11 -51.23
C ASN A 6 13.95 21.81 -50.40
N LYS A 7 12.85 21.46 -49.72
CA LYS A 7 11.80 20.51 -50.15
C LYS A 7 12.18 19.03 -50.00
N ALA A 8 11.80 18.46 -48.87
CA ALA A 8 11.11 17.17 -48.78
C ALA A 8 10.32 17.11 -47.45
N VAL A 9 9.23 17.87 -47.40
CA VAL A 9 8.11 17.59 -46.49
C VAL A 9 7.03 16.98 -47.37
N ALA A 10 6.85 15.68 -47.23
CA ALA A 10 5.72 14.89 -47.74
C ALA A 10 5.78 13.52 -47.04
N PRO A 11 4.66 12.82 -46.83
CA PRO A 11 3.69 13.07 -45.77
C PRO A 11 3.41 11.77 -44.97
N LEU A 12 3.00 11.83 -43.70
CA LEU A 12 2.38 10.64 -43.09
C LEU A 12 1.37 11.03 -42.00
N LEU A 13 0.32 11.73 -42.41
CA LEU A 13 -0.94 11.78 -41.69
C LEU A 13 -2.09 11.74 -42.71
N LEU A 14 -2.91 10.69 -42.57
CA LEU A 14 -4.22 10.39 -43.16
C LEU A 14 -4.34 9.75 -44.57
N SER A 15 -4.57 8.43 -44.56
CA SER A 15 -5.70 7.74 -45.22
C SER A 15 -5.91 6.39 -44.51
N LEU A 16 -6.91 6.21 -43.63
CA LEU A 16 -8.28 5.77 -43.95
C LEU A 16 -8.35 4.72 -45.07
N VAL A 17 -8.66 3.48 -44.65
CA VAL A 17 -9.45 2.44 -45.34
C VAL A 17 -9.25 2.37 -46.86
N GLY A 18 -8.25 1.60 -47.27
CA GLY A 18 -8.31 0.80 -48.48
C GLY A 18 -8.72 -0.61 -48.09
N VAL A 19 -9.81 -1.10 -48.66
CA VAL A 19 -10.26 -2.49 -48.53
C VAL A 19 -9.13 -3.41 -48.98
N THR A 20 -8.53 -4.13 -48.04
CA THR A 20 -7.84 -5.39 -48.28
C THR A 20 -8.52 -6.41 -47.40
N ASP A 21 -9.42 -7.19 -48.00
CA ASP A 21 -9.86 -8.45 -47.42
C ASP A 21 -8.62 -9.26 -47.02
N GLY A 22 -8.49 -9.54 -45.72
CA GLY A 22 -7.44 -10.39 -45.15
C GLY A 22 -6.24 -9.65 -44.54
N LEU A 23 -6.44 -8.74 -43.57
CA LEU A 23 -5.35 -8.41 -42.64
C LEU A 23 -5.01 -9.68 -41.85
N SER A 24 -3.72 -10.07 -41.80
CA SER A 24 -3.29 -11.22 -41.00
C SER A 24 -3.69 -11.00 -39.54
N ASP A 25 -4.07 -12.08 -38.86
CA ASP A 25 -4.47 -12.06 -37.45
C ASP A 25 -3.37 -11.45 -36.55
N THR A 26 -2.13 -11.39 -37.04
CA THR A 26 -0.91 -10.97 -36.33
C THR A 26 -0.49 -9.51 -36.54
N ALA A 27 -1.10 -8.79 -37.49
CA ALA A 27 -0.61 -7.49 -37.97
C ALA A 27 -0.42 -6.42 -36.85
N ASP A 28 -1.29 -6.41 -35.86
CA ASP A 28 -1.23 -5.48 -34.72
C ASP A 28 0.02 -5.69 -33.85
N PHE A 29 0.37 -6.95 -33.56
CA PHE A 29 1.56 -7.27 -32.78
C PHE A 29 2.85 -6.97 -33.56
N GLU A 30 2.87 -7.33 -34.85
CA GLU A 30 3.99 -7.05 -35.76
C GLU A 30 4.27 -5.55 -35.87
N ALA A 31 3.22 -4.74 -36.03
CA ALA A 31 3.34 -3.28 -36.06
C ALA A 31 3.90 -2.72 -34.75
N SER A 32 3.54 -3.33 -33.61
CA SER A 32 3.97 -2.89 -32.28
C SER A 32 5.44 -3.20 -32.03
N ILE A 33 5.92 -4.39 -32.41
CA ILE A 33 7.36 -4.72 -32.37
C ILE A 33 8.16 -3.83 -33.33
N SER A 34 7.64 -3.61 -34.54
CA SER A 34 8.30 -2.73 -35.53
C SER A 34 8.40 -1.29 -35.02
N ARG A 35 7.38 -0.80 -34.30
CA ARG A 35 7.42 0.51 -33.67
C ARG A 35 8.49 0.57 -32.59
N LEU A 36 8.57 -0.41 -31.68
CA LEU A 36 9.61 -0.45 -30.67
C LEU A 36 11.03 -0.51 -31.27
N ASP A 37 11.24 -1.32 -32.31
CA ASP A 37 12.52 -1.40 -33.01
C ASP A 37 12.90 -0.06 -33.66
N GLY A 38 11.97 0.58 -34.37
CA GLY A 38 12.19 1.91 -34.95
C GLY A 38 12.52 2.98 -33.90
N LEU A 39 11.97 2.87 -32.70
CA LEU A 39 12.27 3.77 -31.58
C LEU A 39 13.67 3.55 -31.02
N LEU A 40 14.12 2.30 -30.88
CA LEU A 40 15.49 1.97 -30.46
C LEU A 40 16.51 2.54 -31.46
N GLN A 41 16.21 2.48 -32.77
CA GLN A 41 17.10 2.96 -33.82
C GLN A 41 17.11 4.50 -33.95
N ALA A 42 16.02 5.19 -33.58
CA ALA A 42 15.89 6.63 -33.76
C ALA A 42 16.69 7.47 -32.74
N SER A 43 17.18 6.90 -31.64
CA SER A 43 18.01 7.55 -30.59
C SER A 43 17.51 8.89 -29.99
N HIS A 44 16.23 9.26 -30.18
CA HIS A 44 15.74 10.62 -29.88
C HIS A 44 14.34 10.69 -29.25
N GLY A 45 13.99 9.81 -28.31
CA GLY A 45 12.75 10.05 -27.54
C GLY A 45 12.82 9.56 -26.12
N GLU A 46 11.65 9.48 -25.47
CA GLU A 46 11.53 9.24 -24.03
C GLU A 46 11.17 7.76 -23.75
N PRO A 47 12.14 6.92 -23.34
CA PRO A 47 11.92 5.50 -23.06
C PRO A 47 10.76 5.22 -22.10
N ALA A 48 10.53 6.14 -21.15
CA ALA A 48 9.44 6.07 -20.19
C ALA A 48 8.05 6.13 -20.85
N ILE A 49 7.84 7.03 -21.82
CA ILE A 49 6.54 7.17 -22.50
C ILE A 49 6.21 5.88 -23.27
N TRP A 50 7.20 5.33 -23.98
CA TRP A 50 7.01 4.13 -24.78
C TRP A 50 6.82 2.88 -23.94
N ALA A 51 7.60 2.74 -22.86
CA ALA A 51 7.41 1.65 -21.92
C ALA A 51 6.01 1.69 -21.29
N ASN A 52 5.52 2.88 -20.93
CA ASN A 52 4.18 3.08 -20.40
C ASN A 52 3.10 2.59 -21.39
N GLN A 53 3.12 3.12 -22.61
CA GLN A 53 2.18 2.74 -23.67
C GLN A 53 2.25 1.24 -24.00
N PHE A 54 3.46 0.70 -24.16
CA PHE A 54 3.63 -0.70 -24.51
C PHE A 54 3.10 -1.65 -23.44
N VAL A 55 3.37 -1.39 -22.16
CA VAL A 55 2.85 -2.23 -21.07
C VAL A 55 1.32 -2.15 -21.01
N GLN A 56 0.74 -0.96 -21.17
CA GLN A 56 -0.72 -0.78 -21.18
C GLN A 56 -1.40 -1.55 -22.33
N ASP A 57 -0.86 -1.41 -23.53
CA ASP A 57 -1.51 -1.90 -24.74
C ASP A 57 -1.22 -3.39 -24.97
N HIS A 58 -0.02 -3.86 -24.65
CA HIS A 58 0.47 -5.16 -25.10
C HIS A 58 0.84 -6.12 -23.98
N VAL A 59 0.68 -5.80 -22.69
CA VAL A 59 0.86 -6.78 -21.60
C VAL A 59 -0.49 -7.19 -21.04
N ALA A 60 -0.72 -8.51 -20.97
CA ALA A 60 -1.88 -9.06 -20.29
C ALA A 60 -1.59 -9.13 -18.79
N LEU A 61 -1.73 -7.97 -18.12
CA LEU A 61 -1.31 -7.77 -16.74
C LEU A 61 -1.88 -8.84 -15.78
N ASP A 62 -3.17 -9.17 -15.88
CA ASP A 62 -3.81 -10.18 -15.03
C ASP A 62 -3.16 -11.57 -15.17
N GLN A 63 -2.81 -11.99 -16.39
CA GLN A 63 -2.14 -13.27 -16.62
C GLN A 63 -0.73 -13.27 -16.04
N LEU A 64 0.00 -12.17 -16.23
CA LEU A 64 1.36 -12.04 -15.72
C LEU A 64 1.37 -11.95 -14.18
N MET A 65 0.41 -11.26 -13.58
CA MET A 65 0.19 -11.23 -12.13
C MET A 65 -0.11 -12.63 -11.61
N GLN A 66 -1.04 -13.36 -12.23
CA GLN A 66 -1.37 -14.72 -11.83
C GLN A 66 -0.14 -15.64 -11.90
N ALA A 67 0.66 -15.53 -12.97
CA ALA A 67 1.88 -16.31 -13.14
C ALA A 67 2.99 -15.92 -12.13
N THR A 68 2.99 -14.68 -11.63
CA THR A 68 4.03 -14.15 -10.74
C THR A 68 3.67 -14.36 -9.27
N PHE A 69 2.47 -13.94 -8.86
CA PHE A 69 2.03 -13.90 -7.46
C PHE A 69 1.18 -15.11 -7.08
N GLY A 70 0.45 -15.72 -8.02
CA GLY A 70 -0.47 -16.83 -7.72
C GLY A 70 -1.50 -16.43 -6.66
N SER A 71 -1.73 -17.30 -5.67
CA SER A 71 -2.66 -17.09 -4.55
C SER A 71 -2.13 -16.18 -3.43
N TYR A 72 -0.97 -15.55 -3.61
CA TYR A 72 -0.33 -14.73 -2.57
C TYR A 72 -1.27 -13.69 -1.96
N LEU A 73 -2.05 -13.00 -2.80
CA LEU A 73 -2.88 -11.91 -2.32
C LEU A 73 -4.01 -12.43 -1.43
N GLU A 74 -4.71 -13.45 -1.88
CA GLU A 74 -5.78 -14.13 -1.14
C GLU A 74 -5.25 -14.70 0.18
N GLU A 75 -4.11 -15.39 0.16
CA GLU A 75 -3.44 -15.93 1.35
C GLU A 75 -3.02 -14.81 2.32
N SER A 76 -2.58 -13.66 1.83
CA SER A 76 -2.19 -12.52 2.67
C SER A 76 -3.38 -11.84 3.35
N LEU A 77 -4.60 -12.05 2.84
CA LEU A 77 -5.84 -11.47 3.34
C LEU A 77 -6.73 -12.48 4.06
N GLU A 78 -6.36 -13.77 4.11
CA GLU A 78 -7.17 -14.87 4.65
C GLU A 78 -7.75 -14.58 6.05
N THR A 79 -7.00 -13.87 6.90
CA THR A 79 -7.48 -13.48 8.25
C THR A 79 -8.75 -12.62 8.24
N TYR A 80 -9.06 -11.93 7.13
CA TYR A 80 -10.29 -11.16 6.99
C TYR A 80 -11.52 -12.00 6.64
N ASP A 81 -11.37 -13.25 6.19
CA ASP A 81 -12.51 -14.11 5.86
C ASP A 81 -13.35 -14.42 7.12
N ASP A 82 -12.70 -14.56 8.27
CA ASP A 82 -13.37 -14.73 9.58
C ASP A 82 -13.94 -13.42 10.17
N LEU A 83 -13.57 -12.27 9.61
CA LEU A 83 -13.94 -10.94 10.13
C LEU A 83 -15.03 -10.28 9.31
N LEU A 84 -15.05 -10.55 8.01
CA LEU A 84 -15.91 -9.92 7.04
C LEU A 84 -16.89 -10.95 6.50
N SER A 85 -18.12 -10.54 6.21
CA SER A 85 -19.03 -11.42 5.46
C SER A 85 -18.44 -11.72 4.07
N GLY A 86 -18.80 -12.87 3.49
CA GLY A 86 -18.31 -13.26 2.16
C GLY A 86 -18.32 -12.13 1.12
N PRO A 87 -19.44 -11.42 0.88
CA PRO A 87 -19.47 -10.31 -0.08
C PRO A 87 -18.49 -9.17 0.25
N ARG A 88 -18.27 -8.86 1.53
CA ARG A 88 -17.31 -7.84 1.96
C ARG A 88 -15.88 -8.29 1.72
N PHE A 89 -15.56 -9.54 2.05
CA PHE A 89 -14.25 -10.11 1.83
C PHE A 89 -13.87 -10.13 0.33
N HIS A 90 -14.81 -10.49 -0.55
CA HIS A 90 -14.58 -10.45 -2.00
C HIS A 90 -14.31 -9.03 -2.51
N ARG A 91 -15.00 -8.01 -1.98
CA ARG A 91 -14.73 -6.60 -2.31
C ARG A 91 -13.35 -6.16 -1.81
N LEU A 92 -12.93 -6.61 -0.63
CA LEU A 92 -11.61 -6.36 -0.10
C LEU A 92 -10.52 -6.94 -1.02
N ILE A 93 -10.66 -8.20 -1.42
CA ILE A 93 -9.74 -8.84 -2.38
C ILE A 93 -9.69 -8.05 -3.69
N ALA A 94 -10.85 -7.66 -4.24
CA ALA A 94 -10.91 -6.89 -5.48
C ALA A 94 -10.16 -5.55 -5.36
N HIS A 95 -10.35 -4.82 -4.27
CA HIS A 95 -9.64 -3.56 -3.99
C HIS A 95 -8.12 -3.78 -3.94
N TYR A 96 -7.65 -4.75 -3.18
CA TYR A 96 -6.21 -5.02 -3.07
C TYR A 96 -5.62 -5.62 -4.37
N ARG A 97 -6.42 -6.30 -5.19
CA ARG A 97 -5.98 -6.80 -6.50
C ARG A 97 -5.72 -5.66 -7.48
N ASP A 98 -6.58 -4.64 -7.48
CA ASP A 98 -6.40 -3.42 -8.29
C ASP A 98 -5.13 -2.65 -7.88
N ARG A 99 -4.87 -2.55 -6.58
CA ARG A 99 -3.64 -1.99 -6.04
C ARG A 99 -2.39 -2.76 -6.48
N LEU A 100 -2.41 -4.09 -6.39
CA LEU A 100 -1.31 -4.94 -6.85
C LEU A 100 -1.08 -4.78 -8.36
N ALA A 101 -2.16 -4.70 -9.15
CA ALA A 101 -2.08 -4.47 -10.59
C ALA A 101 -1.40 -3.14 -10.90
N THR A 102 -1.83 -2.06 -10.25
CA THR A 102 -1.25 -0.74 -10.41
C THR A 102 0.24 -0.71 -10.07
N ALA A 103 0.63 -1.27 -8.92
CA ALA A 103 2.02 -1.30 -8.48
C ALA A 103 2.91 -2.16 -9.41
N PHE A 104 2.41 -3.31 -9.84
CA PHE A 104 3.17 -4.20 -10.72
C PHE A 104 3.30 -3.64 -12.14
N GLN A 105 2.24 -3.01 -12.66
CA GLN A 105 2.28 -2.29 -13.93
C GLN A 105 3.35 -1.19 -13.90
N ALA A 106 3.36 -0.34 -12.87
CA ALA A 106 4.37 0.71 -12.74
C ALA A 106 5.79 0.14 -12.71
N LYS A 107 6.01 -0.98 -12.02
CA LYS A 107 7.32 -1.65 -12.00
C LYS A 107 7.72 -2.20 -13.36
N LEU A 108 6.82 -2.87 -14.08
CA LEU A 108 7.07 -3.35 -15.44
C LEU A 108 7.43 -2.21 -16.39
N GLN A 109 6.75 -1.08 -16.26
CA GLN A 109 7.01 0.13 -17.05
C GLN A 109 8.39 0.71 -16.74
N ALA A 110 8.76 0.83 -15.46
CA ALA A 110 10.08 1.31 -15.05
C ALA A 110 11.21 0.40 -15.54
N ASP A 111 11.05 -0.91 -15.39
CA ASP A 111 12.06 -1.89 -15.82
C ASP A 111 12.23 -1.91 -17.34
N LEU A 112 11.12 -1.83 -18.09
CA LEU A 112 11.17 -1.73 -19.54
C LEU A 112 11.78 -0.39 -20.00
N ALA A 113 11.44 0.72 -19.35
CA ALA A 113 12.03 2.02 -19.66
C ALA A 113 13.55 2.01 -19.47
N ASN A 114 14.03 1.41 -18.36
CA ASN A 114 15.46 1.25 -18.10
C ASN A 114 16.15 0.36 -19.16
N LEU A 115 15.48 -0.70 -19.60
CA LEU A 115 15.98 -1.57 -20.66
C LEU A 115 16.08 -0.83 -22.00
N LEU A 116 15.04 -0.09 -22.39
CA LEU A 116 14.99 0.69 -23.63
C LEU A 116 15.98 1.87 -23.62
N ALA A 117 16.33 2.39 -22.44
CA ALA A 117 17.35 3.42 -22.28
C ALA A 117 18.79 2.87 -22.35
N SER A 118 18.98 1.55 -22.34
CA SER A 118 20.31 0.93 -22.38
C SER A 118 20.98 1.17 -23.73
N PRO A 119 22.18 1.79 -23.78
CA PRO A 119 22.91 2.03 -25.04
C PRO A 119 23.31 0.75 -25.76
N ALA A 120 23.35 -0.37 -25.04
CA ALA A 120 23.71 -1.66 -25.60
C ALA A 120 22.54 -2.32 -26.34
N LEU A 121 21.28 -2.00 -26.02
CA LEU A 121 20.13 -2.52 -26.76
C LEU A 121 19.86 -1.61 -27.96
N TYR A 122 20.16 -2.08 -29.17
CA TYR A 122 20.01 -1.24 -30.37
C TYR A 122 18.85 -1.63 -31.28
N GLY A 123 18.17 -2.75 -31.02
CA GLY A 123 17.04 -3.17 -31.85
C GLY A 123 16.30 -4.40 -31.36
N LEU A 124 15.14 -4.62 -31.96
CA LEU A 124 14.28 -5.78 -31.76
C LEU A 124 13.92 -6.38 -33.12
N LYS A 125 14.15 -7.69 -33.29
CA LYS A 125 13.83 -8.40 -34.53
C LYS A 125 12.79 -9.48 -34.28
N LEU A 126 11.59 -9.33 -34.82
CA LEU A 126 10.62 -10.42 -34.88
C LEU A 126 11.10 -11.50 -35.86
N GLU A 127 11.28 -12.73 -35.37
CA GLU A 127 11.63 -13.88 -36.19
C GLU A 127 10.39 -14.52 -36.80
N ASN A 128 9.40 -14.81 -35.95
CA ASN A 128 8.12 -15.34 -36.36
C ASN A 128 7.04 -15.07 -35.30
N ILE A 129 5.80 -15.16 -35.75
CA ILE A 129 4.62 -15.21 -34.91
C ILE A 129 3.69 -16.29 -35.43
N THR A 130 3.15 -17.09 -34.52
CA THR A 130 2.19 -18.16 -34.82
C THR A 130 0.95 -17.96 -33.96
N THR A 131 -0.23 -18.15 -34.54
CA THR A 131 -1.51 -18.01 -33.83
C THR A 131 -2.41 -19.23 -34.06
N ALA A 132 -3.20 -19.54 -33.03
CA ALA A 132 -4.22 -20.58 -33.05
C ALA A 132 -5.41 -20.11 -32.20
N GLY A 133 -6.45 -19.60 -32.88
CA GLY A 133 -7.61 -19.01 -32.22
C GLY A 133 -7.23 -17.78 -31.39
N SER A 134 -7.51 -17.78 -30.09
CA SER A 134 -7.21 -16.67 -29.19
C SER A 134 -5.84 -16.74 -28.51
N ARG A 135 -4.95 -17.65 -28.96
CA ARG A 135 -3.59 -17.82 -28.44
C ARG A 135 -2.57 -17.71 -29.56
N GLY A 136 -1.37 -17.28 -29.22
CA GLY A 136 -0.25 -17.26 -30.14
C GLY A 136 1.09 -17.31 -29.42
N GLN A 137 2.15 -17.37 -30.20
CA GLN A 137 3.52 -17.27 -29.72
C GLN A 137 4.34 -16.47 -30.71
N ALA A 138 5.13 -15.53 -30.20
CA ALA A 138 6.08 -14.75 -30.98
C ALA A 138 7.52 -15.00 -30.50
N ASN A 139 8.42 -15.22 -31.45
CA ASN A 139 9.86 -15.30 -31.23
C ASN A 139 10.48 -13.98 -31.68
N VAL A 140 11.10 -13.26 -30.75
CA VAL A 140 11.72 -11.94 -30.98
C VAL A 140 13.17 -12.02 -30.51
N HIS A 141 14.08 -11.33 -31.18
CA HIS A 141 15.48 -11.20 -30.75
C HIS A 141 15.76 -9.77 -30.32
N ALA A 142 16.25 -9.60 -29.10
CA ALA A 142 16.83 -8.34 -28.64
C ALA A 142 18.28 -8.26 -29.10
N LEU A 143 18.65 -7.17 -29.79
CA LEU A 143 19.93 -7.03 -30.47
C LEU A 143 20.91 -6.18 -29.65
N PHE A 144 22.12 -6.71 -29.44
CA PHE A 144 23.22 -6.10 -28.70
C PHE A 144 24.53 -6.16 -29.52
N PRO A 145 25.52 -5.28 -29.28
CA PRO A 145 26.78 -5.29 -30.03
C PRO A 145 27.48 -6.67 -30.06
N ASP A 146 27.41 -7.40 -28.95
CA ASP A 146 28.08 -8.69 -28.77
C ASP A 146 27.17 -9.90 -29.06
N GLY A 147 25.97 -9.69 -29.61
CA GLY A 147 25.06 -10.79 -29.98
C GLY A 147 23.59 -10.47 -29.85
N HIS A 148 22.76 -11.49 -29.74
CA HIS A 148 21.33 -11.32 -29.54
C HIS A 148 20.80 -12.20 -28.40
N ILE A 149 19.76 -11.71 -27.73
CA ILE A 149 19.06 -12.43 -26.68
C ILE A 149 17.69 -12.84 -27.21
N PRO A 150 17.38 -14.14 -27.30
CA PRO A 150 16.07 -14.58 -27.76
C PRO A 150 15.00 -14.30 -26.71
N LEU A 151 13.85 -13.87 -27.17
CA LEU A 151 12.64 -13.59 -26.41
C LEU A 151 11.52 -14.47 -26.94
N VAL A 152 10.82 -15.17 -26.05
CA VAL A 152 9.64 -15.96 -26.42
C VAL A 152 8.45 -15.39 -25.67
N ALA A 153 7.51 -14.81 -26.41
CA ALA A 153 6.29 -14.22 -25.88
C ALA A 153 5.09 -15.12 -26.18
N ASP A 154 4.45 -15.64 -25.13
CA ASP A 154 3.15 -16.29 -25.27
C ASP A 154 2.07 -15.21 -25.30
N LEU A 155 1.23 -15.23 -26.33
CA LEU A 155 0.26 -14.20 -26.62
C LEU A 155 -1.16 -14.69 -26.38
N ILE A 156 -2.02 -13.79 -25.89
CA ILE A 156 -3.47 -13.97 -25.83
C ILE A 156 -4.18 -12.85 -26.56
N ARG A 157 -5.30 -13.17 -27.20
CA ARG A 157 -6.13 -12.18 -27.90
C ARG A 157 -7.04 -11.48 -26.89
N SER A 158 -6.94 -10.15 -26.83
CA SER A 158 -7.81 -9.28 -26.03
C SER A 158 -8.49 -8.28 -26.97
N GLY A 159 -9.73 -8.57 -27.37
CA GLY A 159 -10.42 -7.81 -28.41
C GLY A 159 -9.68 -7.87 -29.75
N LYS A 160 -9.23 -6.72 -30.24
CA LYS A 160 -8.48 -6.60 -31.51
C LYS A 160 -6.96 -6.66 -31.33
N THR A 161 -6.47 -6.73 -30.10
CA THR A 161 -5.05 -6.59 -29.78
C THR A 161 -4.50 -7.91 -29.24
N TRP A 162 -3.28 -8.25 -29.66
CA TRP A 162 -2.52 -9.33 -29.02
C TRP A 162 -1.76 -8.79 -27.82
N LYS A 163 -1.92 -9.46 -26.68
CA LYS A 163 -1.23 -9.13 -25.44
C LYS A 163 -0.32 -10.27 -25.00
N ILE A 164 0.86 -9.92 -24.51
CA ILE A 164 1.86 -10.82 -23.93
C ILE A 164 1.33 -11.31 -22.58
N ALA A 165 0.99 -12.59 -22.49
CA ALA A 165 0.58 -13.26 -21.26
C ALA A 165 1.78 -13.74 -20.45
N THR A 166 2.80 -14.28 -21.12
CA THR A 166 4.08 -14.60 -20.50
C THR A 166 5.24 -14.24 -21.43
N LEU A 167 6.39 -13.96 -20.84
CA LEU A 167 7.62 -13.63 -21.57
C LEU A 167 8.79 -14.42 -20.98
N LYS A 168 9.58 -15.04 -21.85
CA LYS A 168 10.89 -15.60 -21.52
C LYS A 168 11.97 -14.77 -22.18
N ILE A 169 13.00 -14.43 -21.42
CA ILE A 169 14.22 -13.78 -21.89
C ILE A 169 15.34 -14.81 -21.77
N ALA A 170 15.88 -15.25 -22.90
CA ALA A 170 16.65 -16.48 -23.02
C ALA A 170 15.89 -17.67 -22.37
N SER A 171 16.46 -18.29 -21.34
CA SER A 171 15.84 -19.39 -20.61
C SER A 171 15.04 -18.95 -19.37
N ARG A 172 15.01 -17.66 -19.05
CA ARG A 172 14.43 -17.14 -17.80
C ARG A 172 13.05 -16.56 -18.04
N SER A 173 12.05 -17.06 -17.32
CA SER A 173 10.71 -16.47 -17.29
C SER A 173 10.73 -15.14 -16.53
N VAL A 174 10.08 -14.12 -17.09
CA VAL A 174 9.88 -12.82 -16.45
C VAL A 174 9.04 -12.95 -15.18
N SER A 175 7.99 -13.78 -15.19
CA SER A 175 7.20 -14.02 -13.97
C SER A 175 8.01 -14.72 -12.88
N ALA A 176 8.86 -15.69 -13.26
CA ALA A 176 9.76 -16.35 -12.32
C ALA A 176 10.82 -15.40 -11.76
N HIS A 177 11.31 -14.47 -12.57
CA HIS A 177 12.22 -13.41 -12.13
C HIS A 177 11.59 -12.54 -11.05
N TYR A 178 10.42 -11.96 -11.30
CA TYR A 178 9.72 -11.13 -10.30
C TYR A 178 9.30 -11.92 -9.06
N ARG A 179 8.84 -13.17 -9.22
CA ARG A 179 8.57 -14.06 -8.09
C ARG A 179 9.82 -14.31 -7.25
N GLY A 180 10.98 -14.40 -7.91
CA GLY A 180 12.30 -14.50 -7.25
C GLY A 180 12.67 -13.23 -6.48
N LEU A 181 12.51 -12.05 -7.10
CA LEU A 181 12.77 -10.75 -6.46
C LEU A 181 11.93 -10.56 -5.19
N TYR A 182 10.64 -10.92 -5.25
CA TYR A 182 9.70 -10.74 -4.15
C TYR A 182 9.47 -12.01 -3.31
N LYS A 183 10.34 -13.03 -3.47
CA LYS A 183 10.17 -14.34 -2.84
C LYS A 183 9.95 -14.25 -1.34
N LYS A 184 10.70 -13.38 -0.64
CA LYS A 184 10.59 -13.23 0.81
C LYS A 184 9.19 -12.74 1.21
N THR A 185 8.68 -11.72 0.53
CA THR A 185 7.36 -11.13 0.77
C THR A 185 6.24 -12.13 0.52
N ILE A 186 6.34 -12.87 -0.59
CA ILE A 186 5.38 -13.92 -0.97
C ILE A 186 5.38 -15.06 0.06
N VAL A 187 6.55 -15.67 0.32
CA VAL A 187 6.67 -16.87 1.18
C VAL A 187 6.42 -16.56 2.66
N LYS A 188 6.71 -15.34 3.13
CA LYS A 188 6.43 -14.93 4.52
C LYS A 188 5.02 -14.35 4.69
N HIS A 189 4.21 -14.27 3.62
CA HIS A 189 2.89 -13.64 3.64
C HIS A 189 2.93 -12.28 4.34
N TYR A 190 3.85 -11.41 3.90
CA TYR A 190 3.80 -10.00 4.25
C TYR A 190 2.66 -9.35 3.47
N SER A 191 2.00 -8.35 4.05
CA SER A 191 0.87 -7.69 3.42
C SER A 191 1.28 -6.91 2.17
N LEU A 192 0.33 -6.72 1.25
CA LEU A 192 0.53 -6.04 -0.03
C LEU A 192 1.33 -4.73 0.07
N PRO A 193 1.13 -3.84 1.06
CA PRO A 193 1.91 -2.61 1.12
C PRO A 193 3.43 -2.79 1.17
N VAL A 194 3.93 -3.91 1.70
CA VAL A 194 5.37 -4.24 1.68
C VAL A 194 5.82 -4.52 0.25
N LEU A 195 5.00 -5.22 -0.54
CA LEU A 195 5.29 -5.51 -1.94
C LEU A 195 5.24 -4.24 -2.80
N GLU A 196 4.25 -3.37 -2.56
CA GLU A 196 4.17 -2.07 -3.23
C GLU A 196 5.37 -1.17 -2.91
N ALA A 197 5.88 -1.20 -1.68
CA ALA A 197 7.07 -0.46 -1.30
C ALA A 197 8.31 -0.98 -2.03
N GLN A 198 8.46 -2.30 -2.13
CA GLN A 198 9.57 -2.94 -2.85
C GLN A 198 9.52 -2.66 -4.35
N MET A 199 8.35 -2.76 -4.98
CA MET A 199 8.16 -2.46 -6.41
C MET A 199 8.44 -1.00 -6.74
N ALA A 200 8.05 -0.09 -5.86
CA ALA A 200 8.31 1.34 -6.02
C ALA A 200 9.69 1.76 -5.50
N GLU A 201 10.51 0.81 -5.03
CA GLU A 201 11.86 1.06 -4.48
C GLU A 201 11.87 2.15 -3.39
N ARG A 202 10.82 2.16 -2.55
CA ARG A 202 10.64 3.13 -1.45
C ARG A 202 11.33 2.66 -0.18
N ASP A 203 11.88 3.61 0.58
CA ASP A 203 12.40 3.34 1.93
C ASP A 203 11.32 3.18 3.00
N TYR A 204 10.04 3.22 2.62
CA TYR A 204 8.93 3.12 3.55
C TYR A 204 7.77 2.32 2.98
N VAL A 205 7.02 1.74 3.91
CA VAL A 205 5.76 1.05 3.69
C VAL A 205 4.64 1.92 4.24
N VAL A 206 3.62 2.17 3.43
CA VAL A 206 2.37 2.80 3.89
C VAL A 206 1.52 1.71 4.54
N LEU A 207 1.48 1.67 5.87
CA LEU A 207 0.65 0.71 6.60
C LEU A 207 -0.84 1.06 6.46
N ASP A 208 -1.16 2.35 6.47
CA ASP A 208 -2.51 2.85 6.15
C ASP A 208 -2.52 4.34 5.83
N ASP A 209 -3.21 4.75 4.76
CA ASP A 209 -3.52 6.14 4.41
C ASP A 209 -5.03 6.46 4.46
N PHE A 210 -5.82 5.49 4.92
CA PHE A 210 -7.28 5.50 5.09
C PHE A 210 -8.09 5.69 3.80
N THR A 211 -7.52 5.37 2.64
CA THR A 211 -8.22 5.44 1.36
C THR A 211 -9.15 4.24 1.10
N ALA A 212 -9.01 3.15 1.85
CA ALA A 212 -9.81 1.94 1.69
C ALA A 212 -11.17 2.01 2.41
N THR A 213 -12.23 2.44 1.70
CA THR A 213 -13.60 2.60 2.21
C THR A 213 -14.66 1.92 1.33
N TRP A 214 -15.63 1.23 1.92
CA TRP A 214 -16.67 0.46 1.22
C TRP A 214 -18.03 1.16 0.99
N ASP A 215 -18.38 2.21 1.74
CA ASP A 215 -19.74 2.80 1.75
C ASP A 215 -19.74 4.26 2.25
N GLY A 216 -18.87 5.08 1.70
CA GLY A 216 -18.71 6.48 2.10
C GLY A 216 -17.68 6.61 3.22
N HIS A 217 -18.03 6.21 4.44
CA HIS A 217 -17.25 6.58 5.62
C HIS A 217 -16.74 5.42 6.48
N GLN A 218 -17.08 4.15 6.24
CA GLN A 218 -16.53 3.09 7.10
C GLN A 218 -15.28 2.41 6.47
N PRO A 219 -14.23 2.12 7.26
CA PRO A 219 -13.03 1.47 6.73
C PRO A 219 -13.29 0.01 6.31
N MET A 220 -12.72 -0.39 5.18
CA MET A 220 -12.89 -1.75 4.62
C MET A 220 -12.14 -2.83 5.39
N ASP A 221 -10.95 -2.49 5.88
CA ASP A 221 -9.94 -3.42 6.38
C ASP A 221 -9.55 -3.12 7.84
N TRP A 222 -10.47 -2.48 8.56
CA TRP A 222 -10.42 -2.34 10.01
C TRP A 222 -11.65 -3.01 10.63
N GLY A 223 -11.43 -3.84 11.65
CA GLY A 223 -12.51 -4.53 12.36
C GLY A 223 -12.25 -4.59 13.85
N ALA A 224 -13.28 -4.86 14.65
CA ALA A 224 -13.14 -5.04 16.09
C ALA A 224 -12.12 -6.16 16.39
N TRP A 225 -11.05 -5.82 17.10
CA TRP A 225 -9.92 -6.73 17.35
C TRP A 225 -10.33 -7.95 18.19
N LYS A 226 -11.26 -7.75 19.14
CA LYS A 226 -11.79 -8.81 19.98
C LYS A 226 -13.15 -9.23 19.48
N GLU A 227 -13.37 -10.54 19.43
CA GLU A 227 -14.63 -11.14 19.00
C GLU A 227 -15.85 -10.58 19.76
N LYS A 228 -15.74 -10.47 21.10
CA LYS A 228 -16.81 -9.91 21.95
C LYS A 228 -17.19 -8.46 21.62
N ASP A 229 -16.31 -7.71 20.97
CA ASP A 229 -16.54 -6.31 20.63
C ASP A 229 -17.16 -6.16 19.22
N ARG A 230 -17.31 -7.25 18.45
CA ARG A 230 -17.91 -7.23 17.10
C ARG A 230 -19.39 -6.85 17.08
N VAL A 231 -20.10 -7.03 18.20
CA VAL A 231 -21.52 -6.65 18.36
C VAL A 231 -21.71 -5.19 18.82
N LYS A 232 -20.63 -4.51 19.18
CA LYS A 232 -20.66 -3.10 19.59
C LYS A 232 -20.70 -2.19 18.35
N PRO A 233 -21.21 -0.95 18.48
CA PRO A 233 -21.22 -0.02 17.36
C PRO A 233 -19.80 0.32 16.89
N MET A 234 -19.67 0.59 15.58
CA MET A 234 -18.43 1.08 14.99
C MET A 234 -18.21 2.54 15.40
N LEU A 235 -17.16 2.79 16.17
CA LEU A 235 -16.82 4.13 16.70
C LEU A 235 -15.95 4.96 15.76
N TYR A 236 -15.70 4.44 14.55
CA TYR A 236 -14.70 4.95 13.64
C TYR A 236 -15.28 5.23 12.26
N ARG A 237 -14.93 6.38 11.69
CA ARG A 237 -15.32 6.80 10.34
C ARG A 237 -14.16 7.44 9.61
N ILE A 238 -13.98 7.11 8.35
CA ILE A 238 -13.10 7.80 7.42
C ILE A 238 -13.77 9.08 6.96
N GLU A 239 -13.04 10.17 7.07
CA GLU A 239 -13.38 11.46 6.49
C GLU A 239 -12.33 11.83 5.44
N GLN A 240 -12.72 12.70 4.52
CA GLN A 240 -11.87 13.18 3.44
C GLN A 240 -11.81 14.71 3.44
N ASN A 241 -10.61 15.25 3.26
CA ASN A 241 -10.39 16.66 2.95
C ASN A 241 -9.45 16.75 1.75
N ASP A 242 -9.95 17.25 0.62
CA ASP A 242 -9.28 17.20 -0.68
C ASP A 242 -8.78 15.78 -1.00
N ALA A 243 -7.48 15.58 -1.19
CA ALA A 243 -6.89 14.26 -1.46
C ALA A 243 -6.54 13.46 -0.19
N ARG A 244 -6.67 14.05 1.01
CA ARG A 244 -6.27 13.40 2.27
C ARG A 244 -7.45 12.71 2.92
N HIS A 245 -7.25 11.45 3.30
CA HIS A 245 -8.19 10.69 4.12
C HIS A 245 -7.65 10.57 5.54
N TYR A 246 -8.55 10.54 6.52
CA TYR A 246 -8.21 10.32 7.92
C TYR A 246 -9.33 9.61 8.64
N MET A 247 -8.99 8.79 9.62
CA MET A 247 -9.97 8.12 10.45
C MET A 247 -10.29 8.94 11.70
N THR A 248 -11.56 9.27 11.85
CA THR A 248 -12.16 9.82 13.07
C THR A 248 -12.54 8.71 14.03
N ALA A 249 -12.39 8.98 15.32
CA ALA A 249 -12.74 8.07 16.39
C ALA A 249 -13.37 8.85 17.55
N ARG A 250 -14.50 8.37 18.04
CA ARG A 250 -15.29 9.03 19.09
C ARG A 250 -15.83 7.97 20.04
N ASP A 251 -15.52 8.10 21.32
CA ASP A 251 -16.02 7.18 22.35
C ASP A 251 -16.60 7.93 23.55
N SER A 252 -17.63 7.33 24.13
CA SER A 252 -18.26 7.73 25.38
C SER A 252 -18.51 6.57 26.34
N THR A 253 -18.36 5.31 25.91
CA THR A 253 -18.72 4.16 26.76
C THR A 253 -18.21 2.79 26.28
N TYR A 254 -17.94 2.60 24.98
CA TYR A 254 -17.84 1.24 24.42
C TYR A 254 -16.43 0.64 24.47
N SER A 255 -15.38 1.47 24.40
CA SER A 255 -13.98 1.04 24.39
C SER A 255 -13.71 -0.09 23.37
N VAL A 256 -13.78 0.25 22.09
CA VAL A 256 -13.59 -0.70 20.99
C VAL A 256 -12.23 -0.47 20.34
N ILE A 257 -11.35 -1.46 20.47
CA ILE A 257 -10.12 -1.52 19.68
C ILE A 257 -10.49 -2.02 18.28
N VAL A 258 -10.29 -1.19 17.27
CA VAL A 258 -10.30 -1.64 15.87
C VAL A 258 -8.88 -2.01 15.48
N GLY A 259 -8.71 -3.07 14.70
CA GLY A 259 -7.41 -3.46 14.22
C GLY A 259 -7.38 -3.84 12.76
N LYS A 260 -6.16 -3.76 12.22
CA LYS A 260 -5.80 -4.04 10.84
C LYS A 260 -4.70 -5.09 10.83
N PHE A 261 -4.93 -6.14 10.06
CA PHE A 261 -3.96 -7.23 9.84
C PHE A 261 -2.97 -6.82 8.77
N VAL A 262 -2.03 -5.95 9.15
CA VAL A 262 -0.92 -5.51 8.30
C VAL A 262 0.40 -6.09 8.83
N GLN A 263 0.99 -7.00 8.07
CA GLN A 263 2.20 -7.72 8.44
C GLN A 263 3.41 -7.23 7.65
N TRP A 264 4.38 -6.72 8.38
CA TRP A 264 5.67 -6.29 7.83
C TRP A 264 6.81 -6.83 8.70
N ASN A 265 8.04 -6.61 8.25
CA ASN A 265 9.24 -6.94 9.01
C ASN A 265 9.72 -5.73 9.82
N PRO A 266 9.53 -5.71 11.16
CA PRO A 266 9.94 -4.59 12.01
C PRO A 266 11.46 -4.54 12.23
N ARG A 267 12.23 -5.50 11.69
CA ARG A 267 13.70 -5.43 11.61
C ARG A 267 14.19 -4.74 10.34
N GLN A 268 13.36 -4.73 9.29
CA GLN A 268 13.67 -4.05 8.03
C GLN A 268 13.11 -2.63 8.02
N TYR A 269 11.90 -2.45 8.54
CA TYR A 269 11.25 -1.15 8.71
C TYR A 269 10.94 -0.88 10.19
N PRO A 270 11.97 -0.57 11.02
CA PRO A 270 11.81 -0.42 12.46
C PRO A 270 11.24 0.94 12.88
N ILE A 271 11.29 1.95 12.03
CA ILE A 271 10.91 3.31 12.41
C ILE A 271 9.45 3.53 12.01
N MET A 272 8.56 3.73 12.96
CA MET A 272 7.14 3.99 12.67
C MET A 272 6.84 5.48 12.81
N THR A 273 6.07 6.01 11.87
CA THR A 273 5.57 7.39 11.89
C THR A 273 4.09 7.42 11.64
N TRP A 274 3.40 8.39 12.21
CA TRP A 274 1.99 8.63 11.91
C TRP A 274 1.60 10.07 12.20
N CYS A 275 0.41 10.44 11.73
CA CYS A 275 -0.25 11.67 12.07
C CYS A 275 -1.46 11.39 12.96
N TRP A 276 -1.63 12.20 14.00
CA TRP A 276 -2.86 12.16 14.81
C TRP A 276 -3.22 13.53 15.36
N CYS A 277 -4.47 13.69 15.77
CA CYS A 277 -4.96 14.90 16.40
C CYS A 277 -5.95 14.51 17.50
N ALA A 278 -5.74 14.98 18.72
CA ALA A 278 -6.75 14.91 19.78
C ALA A 278 -7.61 16.17 19.76
N ASN A 279 -8.93 16.00 19.75
CA ASN A 279 -9.88 17.09 19.87
C ASN A 279 -10.45 17.20 21.28
N VAL A 280 -10.70 16.05 21.90
CA VAL A 280 -11.23 15.97 23.26
C VAL A 280 -10.47 14.93 24.06
N LEU A 281 -9.96 15.34 25.21
CA LEU A 281 -9.30 14.46 26.18
C LEU A 281 -10.32 13.97 27.21
N PRO A 282 -10.32 12.66 27.55
CA PRO A 282 -11.13 12.14 28.65
C PRO A 282 -10.63 12.75 29.98
N PRO A 283 -11.46 13.52 30.72
CA PRO A 283 -11.03 14.19 31.94
C PRO A 283 -10.47 13.22 32.99
N GLY A 284 -9.29 13.55 33.53
CA GLY A 284 -8.63 12.71 34.53
C GLY A 284 -7.99 11.42 33.99
N GLY A 285 -8.02 11.20 32.66
CA GLY A 285 -7.41 10.03 32.03
C GLY A 285 -5.94 9.82 32.44
N ASN A 286 -5.63 8.62 32.90
CA ASN A 286 -4.34 8.19 33.41
C ASN A 286 -4.14 6.69 33.16
N GLU A 287 -3.19 6.35 32.31
CA GLU A 287 -2.93 4.98 31.85
C GLU A 287 -2.42 4.02 32.95
N PHE A 288 -2.05 4.53 34.13
CA PHE A 288 -1.69 3.69 35.28
C PHE A 288 -2.91 3.27 36.12
N LEU A 289 -4.03 4.00 36.05
CA LEU A 289 -5.17 3.82 36.94
C LEU A 289 -6.26 3.00 36.27
N ASP A 290 -6.80 2.00 36.96
CA ASP A 290 -7.78 1.09 36.37
C ASP A 290 -9.12 1.75 36.03
N ASP A 291 -9.56 2.68 36.87
CA ASP A 291 -10.78 3.47 36.77
C ASP A 291 -10.60 4.76 35.94
N ALA A 292 -9.40 5.01 35.43
CA ALA A 292 -9.12 6.16 34.57
C ALA A 292 -8.21 5.83 33.37
N ASN A 293 -8.08 4.55 32.97
CA ASN A 293 -7.19 4.11 31.89
C ASN A 293 -7.74 4.46 30.48
N ASP A 294 -8.01 5.74 30.28
CA ASP A 294 -8.55 6.30 29.06
C ASP A 294 -7.53 7.28 28.44
N SER A 295 -7.38 7.21 27.12
CA SER A 295 -6.50 8.06 26.33
C SER A 295 -7.30 8.63 25.16
N ALA A 296 -7.04 9.88 24.76
CA ALA A 296 -7.72 10.45 23.59
C ALA A 296 -7.40 9.67 22.31
N ALA A 297 -6.13 9.29 22.15
CA ALA A 297 -5.66 8.50 21.04
C ALA A 297 -4.71 7.39 21.50
N GLY A 298 -4.76 6.26 20.81
CA GLY A 298 -3.96 5.09 21.14
C GLY A 298 -3.65 4.26 19.90
N ILE A 299 -2.37 3.97 19.67
CA ILE A 299 -1.91 3.06 18.61
C ILE A 299 -1.23 1.84 19.23
N TYR A 300 -1.68 0.66 18.85
CA TYR A 300 -1.12 -0.62 19.24
C TYR A 300 -0.30 -1.19 18.09
N VAL A 301 0.94 -1.58 18.37
CA VAL A 301 1.76 -2.38 17.46
C VAL A 301 1.87 -3.78 18.02
N ILE A 302 1.40 -4.77 17.26
CA ILE A 302 1.27 -6.15 17.71
C ILE A 302 2.29 -6.99 16.96
N PHE A 303 3.36 -7.38 17.65
CA PHE A 303 4.54 -8.00 17.03
C PHE A 303 4.38 -9.50 16.85
N SER A 304 3.91 -10.19 17.88
CA SER A 304 3.76 -11.65 17.87
C SER A 304 2.87 -12.08 19.02
N GLN A 305 2.59 -13.38 19.12
CA GLN A 305 2.04 -14.01 20.31
C GLN A 305 3.01 -15.09 20.80
N ASN A 306 3.03 -15.36 22.11
CA ASN A 306 3.75 -16.51 22.65
C ASN A 306 2.88 -17.79 22.56
N PHE A 307 3.42 -18.93 23.00
CA PHE A 307 2.72 -20.23 22.94
C PHE A 307 1.43 -20.30 23.77
N LEU A 308 1.21 -19.36 24.71
CA LEU A 308 -0.01 -19.21 25.50
C LEU A 308 -1.02 -18.23 24.86
N GLY A 309 -0.76 -17.77 23.63
CA GLY A 309 -1.62 -16.80 22.92
C GLY A 309 -1.50 -15.36 23.43
N ILE A 310 -0.52 -15.07 24.30
CA ILE A 310 -0.37 -13.74 24.89
C ILE A 310 0.34 -12.84 23.88
N PRO A 311 -0.23 -11.67 23.52
CA PRO A 311 0.36 -10.78 22.56
C PRO A 311 1.58 -10.05 23.13
N LYS A 312 2.66 -10.02 22.34
CA LYS A 312 3.77 -9.08 22.50
C LYS A 312 3.43 -7.81 21.73
N GLN A 313 3.04 -6.78 22.46
CA GLN A 313 2.53 -5.54 21.88
C GLN A 313 2.95 -4.31 22.67
N LEU A 314 3.05 -3.18 21.98
CA LEU A 314 3.30 -1.85 22.53
C LEU A 314 2.11 -0.93 22.22
N LYS A 315 1.79 -0.04 23.15
CA LYS A 315 0.78 1.02 22.98
C LYS A 315 1.47 2.39 22.97
N TYR A 316 1.13 3.26 22.03
CA TYR A 316 1.53 4.67 21.99
C TYR A 316 0.30 5.53 22.24
N VAL A 317 0.37 6.51 23.13
CA VAL A 317 -0.80 7.27 23.57
C VAL A 317 -0.61 8.78 23.56
N TRP A 318 -1.71 9.48 23.28
CA TRP A 318 -1.91 10.87 23.67
C TRP A 318 -2.64 10.88 25.02
N SER A 319 -1.90 11.14 26.10
CA SER A 319 -2.43 11.06 27.47
C SER A 319 -3.13 12.36 27.88
N THR A 320 -4.08 12.27 28.83
CA THR A 320 -4.68 13.46 29.45
C THR A 320 -3.79 14.07 30.52
N THR A 321 -3.16 13.24 31.36
CA THR A 321 -2.49 13.69 32.60
C THR A 321 -1.03 13.27 32.74
N LEU A 322 -0.60 12.19 32.07
CA LEU A 322 0.78 11.72 32.18
C LEU A 322 1.70 12.55 31.28
N PRO A 323 2.90 12.96 31.75
CA PRO A 323 3.86 13.71 30.92
C PRO A 323 4.29 12.94 29.67
N GLU A 324 4.59 13.65 28.59
CA GLU A 324 5.28 13.09 27.42
C GLU A 324 6.60 12.40 27.83
N GLY A 325 6.91 11.28 27.20
CA GLY A 325 8.06 10.44 27.54
C GLY A 325 7.81 9.45 28.69
N THR A 326 6.64 9.48 29.33
CA THR A 326 6.26 8.48 30.34
C THR A 326 6.16 7.10 29.69
N VAL A 327 6.81 6.10 30.29
CA VAL A 327 6.75 4.70 29.84
C VAL A 327 6.34 3.81 31.00
N GLY A 328 5.28 3.03 30.80
CA GLY A 328 4.66 2.30 31.88
C GLY A 328 3.93 1.04 31.43
N ARG A 329 3.50 0.27 32.42
CA ARG A 329 2.62 -0.87 32.23
C ARG A 329 1.77 -1.01 33.49
N ARG A 330 0.49 -1.27 33.31
CA ARG A 330 -0.40 -1.55 34.45
C ARG A 330 -0.04 -2.88 35.11
N ASP A 331 -0.22 -2.95 36.42
CA ASP A 331 -0.01 -4.15 37.22
C ASP A 331 -1.13 -5.18 37.03
N LYS A 332 -1.31 -5.60 35.78
CA LYS A 332 -2.27 -6.63 35.37
C LYS A 332 -1.65 -7.53 34.32
N ILE A 333 -2.05 -8.79 34.40
CA ILE A 333 -1.60 -9.82 33.49
C ILE A 333 -2.00 -9.44 32.03
N PHE A 334 -1.08 -9.68 31.10
CA PHE A 334 -1.25 -9.46 29.65
C PHE A 334 -1.56 -8.02 29.20
N ARG A 335 -1.28 -7.00 30.03
CA ARG A 335 -1.38 -5.60 29.59
C ARG A 335 -0.16 -5.17 28.77
N PRO A 336 -0.34 -4.42 27.68
CA PRO A 336 0.78 -3.86 26.91
C PRO A 336 1.59 -2.89 27.77
N TRP A 337 2.86 -2.73 27.41
CA TRP A 337 3.59 -1.51 27.75
C TRP A 337 3.03 -0.34 26.95
N PHE A 338 2.88 0.81 27.60
CA PHE A 338 2.50 2.05 26.95
C PHE A 338 3.63 3.08 26.98
N TYR A 339 3.67 3.91 25.95
CA TYR A 339 4.54 5.07 25.79
C TYR A 339 3.66 6.29 25.56
N VAL A 340 3.80 7.31 26.40
CA VAL A 340 3.18 8.62 26.18
C VAL A 340 4.05 9.40 25.22
N VAL A 341 3.57 9.60 24.00
CA VAL A 341 4.31 10.33 22.95
C VAL A 341 3.71 11.71 22.68
N GLU A 342 2.51 11.98 23.20
CA GLU A 342 1.96 13.33 23.30
C GLU A 342 1.08 13.42 24.57
N SER A 343 0.89 14.62 25.11
CA SER A 343 0.13 14.81 26.35
C SER A 343 -0.57 16.16 26.49
N GLY A 344 -1.76 16.10 27.08
CA GLY A 344 -2.45 17.28 27.57
C GLY A 344 -2.96 18.19 26.46
N LYS A 345 -3.27 19.42 26.85
CA LYS A 345 -4.14 20.32 26.06
C LYS A 345 -3.40 21.19 25.03
N ASN A 346 -2.07 21.20 25.05
CA ASN A 346 -1.27 22.21 24.35
C ASN A 346 -1.44 22.14 22.82
N LYS A 347 -1.57 20.93 22.26
CA LYS A 347 -1.73 20.70 20.82
C LYS A 347 -3.14 20.25 20.42
N LEU A 348 -4.17 20.51 21.24
CA LEU A 348 -5.54 20.13 20.86
C LEU A 348 -5.97 20.79 19.55
N GLY A 349 -6.65 20.02 18.71
CA GLY A 349 -7.10 20.45 17.38
C GLY A 349 -5.98 20.59 16.35
N GLN A 350 -4.75 20.22 16.69
CA GLN A 350 -3.58 20.28 15.82
C GLN A 350 -3.09 18.87 15.49
N TRP A 351 -2.85 18.64 14.20
CA TRP A 351 -2.18 17.42 13.75
C TRP A 351 -0.73 17.41 14.22
N THR A 352 -0.35 16.31 14.87
CA THR A 352 1.00 16.08 15.37
C THR A 352 1.59 14.89 14.63
N PHE A 353 2.84 15.07 14.18
CA PHE A 353 3.64 14.05 13.52
C PHE A 353 4.50 13.32 14.55
N GLU A 354 4.34 12.00 14.64
CA GLU A 354 5.07 11.17 15.59
C GLU A 354 6.11 10.31 14.88
N THR A 355 7.21 10.01 15.59
CA THR A 355 8.24 9.08 15.12
C THR A 355 8.76 8.24 16.28
N VAL A 356 8.75 6.92 16.13
CA VAL A 356 9.22 5.97 17.16
C VAL A 356 10.07 4.86 16.56
N ASP A 357 11.02 4.33 17.35
CA ASP A 357 11.82 3.16 16.99
C ASP A 357 11.22 1.89 17.63
N LEU A 358 10.50 1.12 16.81
CA LEU A 358 9.81 -0.10 17.24
C LEU A 358 10.79 -1.18 17.69
N GLU A 359 11.95 -1.32 17.04
CA GLU A 359 12.94 -2.33 17.41
C GLU A 359 13.57 -2.00 18.75
N LYS A 360 13.91 -0.73 18.98
CA LYS A 360 14.43 -0.23 20.26
C LYS A 360 13.42 -0.45 21.38
N HIS A 361 12.19 0.03 21.21
CA HIS A 361 11.14 -0.12 22.23
C HIS A 361 10.78 -1.59 22.50
N HIS A 362 10.79 -2.43 21.46
CA HIS A 362 10.59 -3.87 21.62
C HIS A 362 11.71 -4.47 22.47
N LYS A 363 12.98 -4.17 22.18
CA LYS A 363 14.13 -4.66 22.95
C LYS A 363 14.05 -4.25 24.42
N GLU A 364 13.69 -2.99 24.69
CA GLU A 364 13.63 -2.43 26.03
C GLU A 364 12.50 -3.03 26.89
N LYS A 365 11.32 -3.30 26.31
CA LYS A 365 10.12 -3.63 27.10
C LYS A 365 9.52 -5.00 26.85
N LEU A 366 9.75 -5.59 25.67
CA LEU A 366 9.26 -6.92 25.29
C LEU A 366 10.38 -7.97 25.23
N GLY A 367 11.63 -7.52 25.32
CA GLY A 367 12.83 -8.35 25.36
C GLY A 367 13.28 -8.83 23.98
N GLY A 368 14.57 -8.68 23.70
CA GLY A 368 15.21 -9.17 22.48
C GLY A 368 14.72 -8.51 21.19
N ARG A 369 15.08 -9.09 20.05
CA ARG A 369 14.66 -8.60 18.73
C ARG A 369 13.22 -9.02 18.42
N PRO A 370 12.42 -8.16 17.78
CA PRO A 370 11.07 -8.52 17.34
C PRO A 370 11.12 -9.67 16.32
N ALA A 371 10.02 -10.39 16.13
CA ALA A 371 9.89 -11.35 15.04
C ALA A 371 10.03 -10.66 13.67
N GLU A 372 10.30 -11.43 12.61
CA GLU A 372 10.42 -10.88 11.25
C GLU A 372 9.07 -10.57 10.59
N ARG A 373 7.96 -10.84 11.28
CA ARG A 373 6.60 -10.64 10.80
C ARG A 373 5.76 -10.17 11.98
N THR A 374 5.21 -8.95 11.90
CA THR A 374 4.19 -8.46 12.84
C THR A 374 2.85 -9.18 12.63
N ILE A 375 1.92 -8.99 13.56
CA ILE A 375 0.52 -9.42 13.38
C ILE A 375 -0.30 -8.29 12.75
N GLY A 376 -0.15 -7.07 13.27
CA GLY A 376 -0.95 -5.93 12.82
C GLY A 376 -0.88 -4.70 13.70
N LEU A 377 -1.81 -3.79 13.44
CA LEU A 377 -2.03 -2.55 14.18
C LEU A 377 -3.39 -2.59 14.88
N GLY A 378 -3.51 -1.85 15.99
CA GLY A 378 -4.78 -1.56 16.65
C GLY A 378 -4.90 -0.07 16.98
N LEU A 379 -6.11 0.46 16.96
CA LEU A 379 -6.40 1.84 17.30
C LEU A 379 -7.46 1.91 18.40
N LEU A 380 -7.31 2.88 19.29
CA LEU A 380 -8.22 3.07 20.42
C LEU A 380 -8.31 4.55 20.82
N THR A 381 -9.50 5.11 20.64
CA THR A 381 -9.96 6.29 21.38
C THR A 381 -10.89 5.81 22.47
N ASP A 382 -10.58 6.15 23.73
CA ASP A 382 -11.19 5.53 24.91
C ASP A 382 -11.69 6.59 25.89
N ALA A 383 -12.93 6.43 26.37
CA ALA A 383 -13.51 7.29 27.41
C ALA A 383 -14.43 6.53 28.39
N ASN A 384 -14.36 5.20 28.40
CA ASN A 384 -15.31 4.40 29.15
C ASN A 384 -14.99 4.35 30.66
N SER A 385 -13.72 4.33 31.05
CA SER A 385 -13.31 4.21 32.47
C SER A 385 -13.64 5.50 33.22
N THR A 386 -13.35 6.64 32.59
CA THR A 386 -13.64 7.99 33.08
C THR A 386 -15.12 8.37 32.93
N SER A 387 -15.95 7.50 32.32
CA SER A 387 -17.37 7.75 32.05
C SER A 387 -17.61 9.12 31.38
N SER A 388 -16.80 9.43 30.36
CA SER A 388 -16.72 10.75 29.77
C SER A 388 -16.82 10.72 28.24
N TYR A 389 -16.07 11.57 27.54
CA TYR A 389 -16.04 11.64 26.08
C TYR A 389 -14.60 11.86 25.60
N ALA A 390 -14.21 11.14 24.56
CA ALA A 390 -12.95 11.31 23.86
C ALA A 390 -13.18 11.39 22.34
N GLU A 391 -12.40 12.24 21.69
CA GLU A 391 -12.40 12.37 20.22
C GLU A 391 -10.97 12.56 19.73
N ALA A 392 -10.58 11.72 18.78
CA ALA A 392 -9.31 11.84 18.09
C ALA A 392 -9.39 11.42 16.62
N TYR A 393 -8.34 11.75 15.90
CA TYR A 393 -8.17 11.49 14.48
C TYR A 393 -6.82 10.84 14.22
N TYR A 394 -6.78 9.93 13.26
CA TYR A 394 -5.60 9.18 12.84
C TYR A 394 -5.41 9.34 11.33
N ALA A 395 -4.18 9.54 10.89
CA ALA A 395 -3.85 9.66 9.48
C ALA A 395 -2.47 9.08 9.19
N ASP A 396 -2.31 8.55 7.98
CA ASP A 396 -1.02 8.27 7.33
C ASP A 396 0.00 7.54 8.22
N MET A 397 -0.23 6.26 8.45
CA MET A 397 0.68 5.38 9.19
C MET A 397 1.71 4.77 8.26
N ARG A 398 2.99 4.98 8.55
CA ARG A 398 4.12 4.46 7.76
C ARG A 398 5.16 3.80 8.64
N VAL A 399 5.90 2.85 8.06
CA VAL A 399 7.14 2.32 8.62
C VAL A 399 8.29 2.49 7.65
N TRP A 400 9.45 2.87 8.16
CA TRP A 400 10.61 3.30 7.39
C TRP A 400 11.83 2.45 7.73
N THR A 401 12.74 2.33 6.77
CA THR A 401 14.07 1.77 7.02
C THR A 401 14.82 2.63 8.03
N ARG A 402 15.75 2.01 8.75
CA ARG A 402 16.64 2.74 9.66
C ARG A 402 17.51 3.75 8.90
N ASP A 403 17.99 3.36 7.71
CA ASP A 403 18.76 4.22 6.81
C ASP A 403 17.99 5.49 6.39
N ALA A 404 16.66 5.44 6.28
CA ALA A 404 15.86 6.64 6.01
C ALA A 404 15.86 7.63 7.18
N LEU A 405 15.78 7.13 8.42
CA LEU A 405 15.88 7.97 9.61
C LEU A 405 17.29 8.56 9.75
N GLU A 406 18.32 7.72 9.68
CA GLU A 406 19.72 8.15 9.85
C GLU A 406 20.18 9.08 8.72
N GLY A 407 19.66 8.88 7.50
CA GLY A 407 19.88 9.77 6.37
C GLY A 407 19.00 11.03 6.35
N GLY A 408 18.15 11.27 7.35
CA GLY A 408 17.30 12.47 7.43
C GLY A 408 16.22 12.57 6.35
N ARG A 409 15.75 11.43 5.80
CA ARG A 409 14.77 11.36 4.71
C ARG A 409 13.32 11.27 5.18
N ILE A 410 13.11 11.08 6.48
CA ILE A 410 11.76 11.09 7.08
C ILE A 410 11.34 12.54 7.27
N THR A 411 10.23 12.92 6.65
CA THR A 411 9.64 14.25 6.74
C THR A 411 8.23 14.17 7.31
N ASP A 412 7.81 15.25 7.98
CA ASP A 412 6.43 15.41 8.44
C ASP A 412 5.47 15.31 7.23
N HIS A 413 4.58 14.32 7.29
CA HIS A 413 3.60 14.05 6.24
C HIS A 413 2.16 14.37 6.66
N CYS A 414 1.96 15.15 7.73
CA CYS A 414 0.65 15.60 8.20
C CYS A 414 0.08 16.80 7.42
N GLY A 415 0.89 17.41 6.53
CA GLY A 415 0.46 18.52 5.69
C GLY A 415 -0.79 18.22 4.85
N GLY A 416 -1.70 19.19 4.74
CA GLY A 416 -2.96 19.07 4.01
C GLY A 416 -4.12 18.45 4.81
N LEU A 417 -3.86 17.95 6.02
CA LEU A 417 -4.92 17.53 6.93
C LEU A 417 -5.65 18.75 7.51
N PRO A 418 -6.99 18.71 7.64
CA PRO A 418 -7.78 19.86 8.05
C PRO A 418 -7.51 20.20 9.51
N ARG A 419 -7.37 21.49 9.83
CA ARG A 419 -7.31 21.96 11.21
C ARG A 419 -8.63 21.64 11.90
N GLN A 420 -8.56 21.13 13.13
CA GLN A 420 -9.73 20.74 13.89
C GLN A 420 -10.03 21.79 14.95
N LEU A 421 -11.30 22.11 15.16
CA LEU A 421 -11.72 23.01 16.22
C LEU A 421 -11.87 22.21 17.52
N PRO A 422 -11.07 22.50 18.57
CA PRO A 422 -11.19 21.78 19.83
C PRO A 422 -12.58 21.95 20.42
N ARG A 423 -13.15 20.85 20.94
CA ARG A 423 -14.44 20.85 21.64
C ARG A 423 -14.25 20.60 23.13
N ASN A 424 -15.13 21.15 23.97
CA ASN A 424 -15.13 20.85 25.40
C ASN A 424 -15.79 19.50 25.66
N ALA A 425 -15.11 18.63 26.42
CA ALA A 425 -15.63 17.31 26.80
C ALA A 425 -16.99 17.35 27.54
N ARG A 426 -17.30 18.46 28.21
CA ARG A 426 -18.54 18.64 28.98
C ARG A 426 -19.75 19.02 28.12
N ASP A 427 -19.52 19.55 26.92
CA ASP A 427 -20.58 20.02 26.02
C ASP A 427 -21.03 18.91 25.06
N SER A 428 -20.29 17.80 24.98
CA SER A 428 -20.62 16.60 24.20
C SER A 428 -21.65 15.74 24.94
N LYS A 429 -22.89 15.64 24.44
CA LYS A 429 -23.90 14.77 25.04
C LYS A 429 -23.52 13.28 24.88
N PRO A 430 -23.70 12.43 25.92
CA PRO A 430 -23.59 10.99 25.77
C PRO A 430 -24.74 10.47 24.89
N GLY A 431 -24.37 10.04 23.69
CA GLY A 431 -25.19 9.38 22.67
C GLY A 431 -24.24 8.63 21.72
N SER A 432 -24.73 7.66 20.94
CA SER A 432 -23.86 6.94 20.00
C SER A 432 -23.11 7.96 19.16
N ALA A 433 -21.78 7.83 19.10
CA ALA A 433 -20.88 8.79 18.49
C ALA A 433 -21.24 9.15 17.03
N TYR A 434 -22.03 8.29 16.41
CA TYR A 434 -22.75 8.46 15.14
C TYR A 434 -24.15 7.90 15.39
N GLY A 435 -25.20 8.67 15.11
CA GLY A 435 -26.59 8.22 15.32
C GLY A 435 -26.97 7.06 14.40
N ALA A 436 -28.09 6.38 14.64
CA ALA A 436 -28.60 5.32 13.76
C ALA A 436 -29.12 5.84 12.39
N GLU A 437 -29.08 7.16 12.16
CA GLU A 437 -29.55 7.84 10.94
C GLU A 437 -28.50 8.79 10.31
N GLU A 438 -27.24 8.73 10.72
CA GLU A 438 -26.12 9.36 9.99
C GLU A 438 -25.28 8.30 9.30
#